data_AF-A0A961T4A3-F1
#
_entry.id   AF-A0A961T4A3-F1
#
_cell.length_a   1.000
_cell.length_b   1.000
_cell.length_c   1.000
_cell.angle_alpha   90.00
_cell.angle_beta   90.00
_cell.angle_gamma   90.00
#
_symmetry.space_group_name_H-M   'P 1'
#
loop_
_entity.id
_entity.type
_entity.pdbx_description
1 polymer ?
#
loop_
_entity_poly.entity_id
_entity_poly.type
_entity_poly.pdbx_seq_one_letter_code
_entity_poly.pdbx_strand_id
1 'polypeptide(L)'
;YNKALKAFGLRPTALDGFEIDRTGFSPQIAAELDDPHYLDPNEVNRRFIILTPQQIDLPVVHTAFSNTSQLVYEFMSRNARAIDALTIKDVIYGEIEDSVSKVEDIEDLLSINQVEFRVLSADDVVGKASELGTLVDRLKMEPEAWRDDKMLERMVDLAKVTGDIRENTLVPDQVVFRHNAYWTSHFGGLYVFIDPDVTTVICDPTAPGFRRSRPWQVSYLSLRDPARVFRFLASTGRLDLPRASWMEKADYLEHRAGLIVRELVHRKNPKQDVGGLDRVWLQSWLHANADMINADGRFPFLNAAKRELAQLGHLRVDEIRSDFRFLVVRAKPDHPDAWLTNRLISDFVPSDFLSRYVFNKQGFYADYAQFDAVWQRYVVDTLKSTYLSDKDGFRARLYGLED
;
A
#
# COMPACT_ATOMS: atom_id res chain seq x y z
N TYR A 1 -8.99 7.15 22.47
CA TYR A 1 -8.05 7.96 21.66
C TYR A 1 -7.11 8.82 22.51
N ASN A 2 -7.61 9.79 23.28
CA ASN A 2 -6.77 10.68 24.12
C ASN A 2 -5.83 9.94 25.09
N LYS A 3 -6.24 8.78 25.62
CA LYS A 3 -5.33 7.91 26.39
C LYS A 3 -4.09 7.50 25.58
N ALA A 4 -4.26 7.08 24.33
CA ALA A 4 -3.17 6.69 23.44
C ALA A 4 -2.30 7.88 23.02
N LEU A 5 -2.90 9.03 22.67
CA LEU A 5 -2.14 10.26 22.37
C LEU A 5 -1.23 10.65 23.54
N LYS A 6 -1.78 10.66 24.76
CA LYS A 6 -1.02 10.96 25.98
C LYS A 6 0.12 9.96 26.20
N ALA A 7 -0.11 8.67 25.94
CA ALA A 7 0.91 7.63 26.05
C ALA A 7 2.07 7.83 25.05
N PHE A 8 1.77 8.32 23.84
CA PHE A 8 2.78 8.70 22.84
C PHE A 8 3.45 10.06 23.13
N GLY A 9 3.11 10.74 24.24
CA GLY A 9 3.63 12.07 24.56
C GLY A 9 3.01 13.20 23.73
N LEU A 10 1.91 12.95 23.04
CA LEU A 10 1.20 13.93 22.21
C LEU A 10 0.15 14.69 23.02
N ARG A 11 -0.20 15.88 22.52
CA ARG A 11 -1.28 16.69 23.11
C ARG A 11 -2.63 15.98 22.88
N PRO A 12 -3.50 15.89 23.91
CA PRO A 12 -4.87 15.41 23.71
C PRO A 12 -5.64 16.28 22.72
N THR A 13 -6.50 15.66 21.91
CA THR A 13 -7.43 16.38 21.04
C THR A 13 -8.60 16.96 21.83
N ALA A 14 -9.04 18.14 21.40
CA ALA A 14 -10.25 18.81 21.89
C ALA A 14 -11.46 18.62 20.96
N LEU A 15 -11.32 17.85 19.87
CA LEU A 15 -12.40 17.59 18.93
C LEU A 15 -13.47 16.68 19.55
N ASP A 16 -14.74 17.07 19.40
CA ASP A 16 -15.89 16.26 19.83
C ASP A 16 -16.11 15.01 18.96
N GLY A 17 -15.59 15.03 17.72
CA GLY A 17 -15.68 13.91 16.77
C GLY A 17 -14.72 14.07 15.59
N PHE A 18 -14.21 12.95 15.09
CA PHE A 18 -13.25 12.88 13.98
C PHE A 18 -13.31 11.51 13.31
N GLU A 19 -12.73 11.41 12.11
CA GLU A 19 -12.63 10.17 11.36
C GLU A 19 -11.24 9.55 11.55
N ILE A 20 -11.17 8.22 11.52
CA ILE A 20 -9.93 7.47 11.61
C ILE A 20 -9.81 6.50 10.44
N ASP A 21 -8.57 6.14 10.13
CA ASP A 21 -8.24 5.07 9.20
C ASP A 21 -8.01 3.74 9.95
N ARG A 22 -7.66 2.67 9.23
CA ARG A 22 -7.41 1.34 9.84
C ARG A 22 -6.34 1.36 10.94
N THR A 23 -5.35 2.23 10.81
CA THR A 23 -4.25 2.37 11.79
C THR A 23 -4.61 3.29 12.95
N GLY A 24 -5.75 3.98 12.90
CA GLY A 24 -6.13 4.99 13.88
C GLY A 24 -5.62 6.40 13.56
N PHE A 25 -5.06 6.61 12.37
CA PHE A 25 -4.67 7.93 11.90
C PHE A 25 -5.89 8.76 11.51
N SER A 26 -5.88 10.04 11.84
CA SER A 26 -6.93 11.00 11.54
C SER A 26 -6.34 12.27 10.93
N PRO A 27 -6.78 12.68 9.72
CA PRO A 27 -6.34 13.94 9.13
C PRO A 27 -6.81 15.16 9.93
N GLN A 28 -7.97 15.06 10.62
CA GLN A 28 -8.46 16.14 11.49
C GLN A 28 -7.54 16.35 12.70
N ILE A 29 -7.07 15.25 13.31
CA ILE A 29 -6.13 15.31 14.44
C ILE A 29 -4.77 15.81 13.98
N ALA A 30 -4.28 15.35 12.83
CA ALA A 30 -3.05 15.85 12.24
C ALA A 30 -3.09 17.38 12.04
N ALA A 31 -4.22 17.91 11.56
CA ALA A 31 -4.42 19.34 11.39
C ALA A 31 -4.49 20.10 12.73
N GLU A 32 -5.13 19.55 13.77
CA GLU A 32 -5.17 20.15 15.11
C GLU A 32 -3.79 20.18 15.79
N LEU A 33 -2.99 19.13 15.58
CA LEU A 33 -1.65 19.00 16.15
C LEU A 33 -0.60 19.79 15.39
N ASP A 34 -0.90 20.23 14.17
CA ASP A 34 0.05 20.78 13.18
C ASP A 34 1.17 19.76 12.85
N ASP A 35 0.80 18.48 12.79
CA ASP A 35 1.72 17.36 12.54
C ASP A 35 1.05 16.28 11.67
N PRO A 36 1.33 16.28 10.34
CA PRO A 36 0.84 15.25 9.42
C PRO A 36 1.33 13.83 9.73
N HIS A 37 2.38 13.67 10.54
CA HIS A 37 3.07 12.40 10.82
C HIS A 37 3.00 12.04 12.31
N TYR A 38 1.99 12.52 13.05
CA TYR A 38 1.92 12.32 14.51
C TYR A 38 1.86 10.82 14.93
N LEU A 39 1.43 9.93 14.03
CA LEU A 39 1.50 8.47 14.21
C LEU A 39 2.59 7.80 13.37
N ASP A 40 3.42 8.54 12.66
CA ASP A 40 4.47 7.99 11.79
C ASP A 40 5.79 8.74 12.00
N PRO A 41 6.35 8.69 13.23
CA PRO A 41 7.54 9.46 13.57
C PRO A 41 8.71 9.08 12.65
N ASN A 42 9.42 10.07 12.09
CA ASN A 42 10.48 9.84 11.10
C ASN A 42 10.07 9.01 9.86
N GLU A 43 8.77 8.77 9.65
CA GLU A 43 8.26 7.88 8.60
C GLU A 43 8.84 6.44 8.70
N VAL A 44 9.19 6.01 9.93
CA VAL A 44 9.75 4.70 10.28
C VAL A 44 9.23 4.33 11.69
N ASN A 45 8.87 3.07 11.95
CA ASN A 45 8.20 2.65 13.20
C ASN A 45 6.81 3.27 13.40
N ARG A 46 5.90 2.99 12.47
CA ARG A 46 4.55 3.56 12.52
C ARG A 46 3.82 3.17 13.81
N ARG A 47 3.24 4.16 14.48
CA ARG A 47 2.31 4.00 15.61
C ARG A 47 0.91 3.66 15.12
N PHE A 48 0.19 2.87 15.91
CA PHE A 48 -1.21 2.55 15.65
C PHE A 48 -2.08 2.74 16.89
N ILE A 49 -3.36 3.01 16.66
CA ILE A 49 -4.41 3.14 17.67
C ILE A 49 -5.64 2.37 17.18
N ILE A 50 -5.99 1.29 17.89
CA ILE A 50 -7.18 0.48 17.66
C ILE A 50 -8.18 0.76 18.79
N LEU A 51 -9.22 1.50 18.44
CA LEU A 51 -10.40 1.79 19.25
C LEU A 51 -11.46 0.70 19.13
N THR A 52 -11.58 0.04 17.98
CA THR A 52 -12.63 -0.95 17.73
C THR A 52 -12.25 -1.98 16.67
N PRO A 53 -12.74 -3.24 16.74
CA PRO A 53 -12.48 -4.26 15.72
C PRO A 53 -12.99 -3.87 14.33
N GLN A 54 -14.05 -3.06 14.24
CA GLN A 54 -14.59 -2.61 12.94
C GLN A 54 -13.62 -1.71 12.15
N GLN A 55 -12.52 -1.24 12.77
CA GLN A 55 -11.48 -0.52 12.03
C GLN A 55 -10.79 -1.37 10.95
N ILE A 56 -10.88 -2.70 11.03
CA ILE A 56 -10.21 -3.61 10.09
C ILE A 56 -10.64 -3.35 8.63
N ASP A 57 -11.90 -2.98 8.41
CA ASP A 57 -12.47 -2.74 7.07
C ASP A 57 -12.17 -1.34 6.53
N LEU A 58 -11.60 -0.44 7.35
CA LEU A 58 -11.26 0.91 6.94
C LEU A 58 -10.05 0.91 6.00
N PRO A 59 -9.92 1.89 5.10
CA PRO A 59 -8.70 2.08 4.32
C PRO A 59 -7.56 2.59 5.21
N VAL A 60 -6.31 2.47 4.74
CA VAL A 60 -5.17 3.25 5.24
C VAL A 60 -4.99 4.46 4.33
N VAL A 61 -4.92 5.65 4.94
CA VAL A 61 -4.90 6.92 4.19
C VAL A 61 -3.51 7.55 4.19
N HIS A 62 -2.79 7.42 5.29
CA HIS A 62 -1.44 7.95 5.44
C HIS A 62 -0.49 6.80 5.77
N THR A 63 0.55 6.60 4.95
CA THR A 63 1.61 5.61 5.20
C THR A 63 2.83 5.88 4.34
N ALA A 64 4.01 5.72 4.94
CA ALA A 64 5.28 5.72 4.24
C ALA A 64 5.54 4.39 3.51
N PHE A 65 4.99 3.27 3.97
CA PHE A 65 5.20 1.93 3.40
C PHE A 65 3.92 1.33 2.79
N SER A 66 4.04 0.65 1.66
CA SER A 66 2.88 0.07 0.95
C SER A 66 2.28 -1.16 1.64
N ASN A 67 3.04 -1.84 2.48
CA ASN A 67 2.67 -3.08 3.17
C ASN A 67 1.93 -2.85 4.50
N THR A 68 1.97 -1.65 5.07
CA THR A 68 1.38 -1.30 6.37
C THR A 68 -0.11 -1.68 6.47
N SER A 69 -0.86 -1.43 5.40
CA SER A 69 -2.29 -1.76 5.33
C SER A 69 -2.55 -3.26 5.50
N GLN A 70 -1.75 -4.09 4.82
CA GLN A 70 -1.83 -5.55 4.90
C GLN A 70 -1.34 -6.06 6.25
N LEU A 71 -0.25 -5.51 6.77
CA LEU A 71 0.28 -5.86 8.09
C LEU A 71 -0.75 -5.66 9.19
N VAL A 72 -1.37 -4.48 9.24
CA VAL A 72 -2.37 -4.17 10.26
C VAL A 72 -3.61 -5.05 10.07
N TYR A 73 -4.01 -5.33 8.83
CA TYR A 73 -5.10 -6.26 8.56
C TYR A 73 -4.79 -7.67 9.08
N GLU A 74 -3.60 -8.20 8.79
CA GLU A 74 -3.18 -9.53 9.26
C GLU A 74 -3.08 -9.57 10.79
N PHE A 75 -2.46 -8.56 11.40
CA PHE A 75 -2.41 -8.42 12.85
C PHE A 75 -3.81 -8.42 13.46
N MET A 76 -4.73 -7.60 12.93
CA MET A 76 -6.10 -7.53 13.44
C MET A 76 -6.87 -8.83 13.23
N SER A 77 -6.71 -9.47 12.07
CA SER A 77 -7.38 -10.75 11.74
C SER A 77 -6.90 -11.89 12.63
N ARG A 78 -5.57 -12.03 12.80
CA ARG A 78 -4.99 -13.12 13.59
C ARG A 78 -5.22 -12.95 15.09
N ASN A 79 -5.34 -11.71 15.55
CA ASN A 79 -5.58 -11.39 16.96
C ASN A 79 -7.03 -10.91 17.22
N ALA A 80 -7.98 -11.25 16.36
CA ALA A 80 -9.35 -10.68 16.39
C ALA A 80 -10.05 -10.87 17.74
N ARG A 81 -9.92 -12.04 18.37
CA ARG A 81 -10.51 -12.33 19.69
C ARG A 81 -9.91 -11.45 20.79
N ALA A 82 -8.59 -11.30 20.80
CA ALA A 82 -7.89 -10.48 21.79
C ALA A 82 -8.26 -9.01 21.62
N ILE A 83 -8.31 -8.54 20.37
CA ILE A 83 -8.67 -7.15 20.05
C ILE A 83 -10.11 -6.86 20.44
N ASP A 84 -11.05 -7.75 20.12
CA ASP A 84 -12.46 -7.61 20.52
C ASP A 84 -12.61 -7.53 22.04
N ALA A 85 -11.96 -8.43 22.78
CA ALA A 85 -12.01 -8.43 24.24
C ALA A 85 -11.39 -7.17 24.88
N LEU A 86 -10.25 -6.70 24.36
CA LEU A 86 -9.55 -5.53 24.87
C LEU A 86 -10.30 -4.22 24.57
N THR A 87 -10.82 -4.08 23.35
CA THR A 87 -11.48 -2.86 22.88
C THR A 87 -12.83 -2.58 23.56
N ILE A 88 -13.43 -3.57 24.25
CA ILE A 88 -14.63 -3.36 25.09
C ILE A 88 -14.36 -2.38 26.23
N LYS A 89 -13.17 -2.44 26.84
CA LYS A 89 -12.86 -1.69 28.06
C LYS A 89 -11.80 -0.62 27.84
N ASP A 90 -10.91 -0.81 26.88
CA ASP A 90 -9.75 0.06 26.74
C ASP A 90 -9.33 0.24 25.27
N VAL A 91 -8.45 1.21 25.03
CA VAL A 91 -7.83 1.40 23.73
C VAL A 91 -6.57 0.55 23.62
N ILE A 92 -6.40 -0.08 22.47
CA ILE A 92 -5.14 -0.71 22.09
C ILE A 92 -4.33 0.31 21.30
N TYR A 93 -3.06 0.48 21.62
CA TYR A 93 -2.15 1.30 20.85
C TYR A 93 -0.76 0.71 20.89
N GLY A 94 0.10 1.13 19.98
CA GLY A 94 1.41 0.52 19.89
C GLY A 94 2.24 1.07 18.75
N GLU A 95 3.34 0.38 18.49
CA GLU A 95 4.27 0.68 17.40
C GLU A 95 4.49 -0.60 16.58
N ILE A 96 4.53 -0.45 15.26
CA ILE A 96 5.06 -1.45 14.35
C ILE A 96 6.57 -1.22 14.37
N GLU A 97 7.27 -1.95 15.23
CA GLU A 97 8.69 -1.78 15.44
C GLU A 97 9.50 -2.43 14.31
N ASP A 98 10.35 -1.61 13.70
CA ASP A 98 11.42 -1.95 12.81
C ASP A 98 12.75 -2.01 13.58
N SER A 99 13.71 -2.76 13.06
CA SER A 99 15.08 -2.75 13.60
C SER A 99 15.82 -1.41 13.45
N VAL A 100 15.22 -0.46 12.72
CA VAL A 100 15.79 0.83 12.33
C VAL A 100 14.94 1.95 12.92
N SER A 101 15.58 2.89 13.61
CA SER A 101 14.89 4.05 14.23
C SER A 101 14.72 5.24 13.28
N LYS A 102 15.57 5.33 12.27
CA LYS A 102 15.58 6.40 11.26
C LYS A 102 16.27 5.87 10.01
N VAL A 103 15.72 6.21 8.84
CA VAL A 103 16.29 5.85 7.54
C VAL A 103 17.20 6.99 7.07
N GLU A 104 18.49 6.70 6.87
CA GLU A 104 19.47 7.64 6.32
C GLU A 104 19.94 7.23 4.93
N ASP A 105 20.05 5.91 4.67
CA ASP A 105 20.31 5.38 3.33
C ASP A 105 19.54 4.06 3.03
N ILE A 106 19.75 3.50 1.84
CA ILE A 106 19.09 2.26 1.41
C ILE A 106 19.48 1.04 2.25
N GLU A 107 20.68 1.00 2.85
CA GLU A 107 21.10 -0.15 3.68
C GLU A 107 20.24 -0.26 4.93
N ASP A 108 19.80 0.88 5.48
CA ASP A 108 18.87 0.90 6.61
C ASP A 108 17.56 0.21 6.23
N LEU A 109 16.99 0.55 5.08
CA LEU A 109 15.76 -0.09 4.57
C LEU A 109 15.95 -1.61 4.33
N LEU A 110 17.10 -2.00 3.78
CA LEU A 110 17.41 -3.42 3.54
C LEU A 110 17.62 -4.22 4.83
N SER A 111 17.91 -3.56 5.95
CA SER A 111 18.02 -4.20 7.26
C SER A 111 16.64 -4.56 7.84
N ILE A 112 15.57 -3.95 7.33
CA ILE A 112 14.18 -4.21 7.73
C ILE A 112 13.69 -5.51 7.08
N ASN A 113 13.99 -6.63 7.74
CA ASN A 113 13.57 -7.97 7.29
C ASN A 113 12.22 -8.41 7.89
N GLN A 114 11.94 -7.96 9.10
CA GLN A 114 10.74 -8.31 9.85
C GLN A 114 10.33 -7.12 10.71
N VAL A 115 9.03 -7.05 10.98
CA VAL A 115 8.43 -6.06 11.88
C VAL A 115 7.76 -6.75 13.04
N GLU A 116 7.80 -6.09 14.19
CA GLU A 116 7.17 -6.56 15.43
C GLU A 116 6.08 -5.58 15.88
N PHE A 117 4.86 -6.07 16.06
CA PHE A 117 3.79 -5.28 16.65
C PHE A 117 3.97 -5.22 18.17
N ARG A 118 4.49 -4.10 18.67
CA ARG A 118 4.51 -3.81 20.11
C ARG A 118 3.15 -3.31 20.55
N VAL A 119 2.38 -4.18 21.16
CA VAL A 119 1.02 -3.88 21.62
C VAL A 119 1.03 -3.43 23.08
N LEU A 120 0.48 -2.24 23.31
CA LEU A 120 0.24 -1.67 24.63
C LEU A 120 -1.27 -1.44 24.82
N SER A 121 -1.72 -1.46 26.07
CA SER A 121 -3.05 -0.97 26.44
C SER A 121 -2.92 0.13 27.49
N ALA A 122 -3.85 1.08 27.48
CA ALA A 122 -3.71 2.31 28.25
C ALA A 122 -3.73 2.09 29.76
N ASP A 123 -4.50 1.11 30.21
CA ASP A 123 -4.57 0.72 31.62
C ASP A 123 -3.62 -0.46 31.93
N ASP A 124 -2.68 -0.76 31.02
CA ASP A 124 -1.72 -1.88 31.09
C ASP A 124 -2.39 -3.24 31.34
N VAL A 125 -3.58 -3.43 30.77
CA VAL A 125 -4.33 -4.68 30.85
C VAL A 125 -3.52 -5.85 30.26
N VAL A 126 -2.74 -5.59 29.19
CA VAL A 126 -1.91 -6.62 28.54
C VAL A 126 -0.74 -7.04 29.45
N GLY A 127 0.00 -6.08 30.03
CA GLY A 127 1.09 -6.36 30.97
C GLY A 127 0.58 -7.07 32.22
N LYS A 128 -0.53 -6.59 32.81
CA LYS A 128 -1.17 -7.23 33.96
C LYS A 128 -1.66 -8.66 33.67
N ALA A 129 -2.18 -8.92 32.47
CA ALA A 129 -2.59 -10.27 32.08
C ALA A 129 -1.39 -11.22 31.95
N SER A 130 -0.28 -10.74 31.40
CA SER A 130 0.98 -11.50 31.33
C SER A 130 1.57 -11.78 32.72
N GLU A 131 1.55 -10.79 33.62
CA GLU A 131 1.96 -10.95 35.02
C GLU A 131 1.10 -12.01 35.73
N LEU A 132 -0.24 -11.93 35.58
CA LEU A 132 -1.15 -12.90 36.17
C LEU A 132 -0.92 -14.32 35.63
N GLY A 133 -0.65 -14.47 34.32
CA GLY A 133 -0.29 -15.76 33.73
C GLY A 133 0.95 -16.38 34.36
N THR A 134 2.00 -15.56 34.53
CA THR A 134 3.25 -16.00 35.19
C THR A 134 3.02 -16.43 36.64
N LEU A 135 2.19 -15.69 37.39
CA LEU A 135 1.84 -16.05 38.77
C LEU A 135 1.00 -17.32 38.84
N VAL A 136 0.10 -17.55 37.89
CA VAL A 136 -0.68 -18.80 37.78
C VAL A 136 0.25 -20.00 37.51
N ASP A 137 1.22 -19.85 36.60
CA ASP A 137 2.19 -20.92 36.31
C ASP A 137 3.07 -21.22 37.51
N ARG A 138 3.55 -20.18 38.19
CA ARG A 138 4.29 -20.30 39.44
C ARG A 138 3.50 -21.05 40.51
N LEU A 139 2.23 -20.69 40.71
CA LEU A 139 1.34 -21.37 41.65
C LEU A 139 1.13 -22.86 41.31
N LYS A 140 1.16 -23.23 40.02
CA LYS A 140 1.03 -24.62 39.56
C LYS A 140 2.33 -25.43 39.68
N MET A 141 3.48 -24.79 39.46
CA MET A 141 4.78 -25.48 39.39
C MET A 141 5.49 -25.56 40.74
N GLU A 142 5.37 -24.54 41.60
CA GLU A 142 6.06 -24.47 42.88
C GLU A 142 5.19 -25.08 44.01
N PRO A 143 5.66 -26.13 44.73
CA PRO A 143 4.87 -26.84 45.73
C PRO A 143 4.37 -25.99 46.91
N GLU A 144 5.04 -24.86 47.15
CA GLU A 144 4.86 -23.99 48.31
C GLU A 144 4.30 -22.60 47.97
N ALA A 145 4.10 -22.31 46.68
CA ALA A 145 3.64 -20.99 46.24
C ALA A 145 2.22 -20.65 46.72
N TRP A 146 1.39 -21.64 47.05
CA TRP A 146 0.06 -21.43 47.63
C TRP A 146 0.09 -20.86 49.06
N ARG A 147 1.25 -20.87 49.73
CA ARG A 147 1.46 -20.26 51.06
C ARG A 147 1.87 -18.79 50.99
N ASP A 148 2.14 -18.24 49.80
CA ASP A 148 2.51 -16.85 49.61
C ASP A 148 1.26 -15.97 49.50
N ASP A 149 0.76 -15.49 50.65
CA ASP A 149 -0.44 -14.65 50.72
C ASP A 149 -0.32 -13.37 49.88
N LYS A 150 0.87 -12.76 49.82
CA LYS A 150 1.11 -11.55 49.01
C LYS A 150 0.97 -11.85 47.51
N MET A 151 1.49 -13.00 47.07
CA MET A 151 1.35 -13.45 45.70
C MET A 151 -0.13 -13.67 45.36
N LEU A 152 -0.90 -14.32 46.24
CA LEU A 152 -2.32 -14.59 46.04
C LEU A 152 -3.16 -13.30 46.01
N GLU A 153 -2.89 -12.35 46.92
CA GLU A 153 -3.53 -11.03 46.92
C GLU A 153 -3.27 -10.28 45.61
N ARG A 154 -2.01 -10.30 45.13
CA ARG A 154 -1.63 -9.71 43.85
C ARG A 154 -2.39 -10.35 42.69
N MET A 155 -2.54 -11.68 42.67
CA MET A 155 -3.32 -12.38 41.65
C MET A 155 -4.80 -11.95 41.64
N VAL A 156 -5.42 -11.76 42.80
CA VAL A 156 -6.82 -11.28 42.92
C VAL A 156 -6.96 -9.86 42.38
N ASP A 157 -6.01 -8.98 42.69
CA ASP A 157 -6.05 -7.60 42.21
C ASP A 157 -5.83 -7.50 40.69
N LEU A 158 -4.94 -8.32 40.14
CA LEU A 158 -4.77 -8.43 38.69
C LEU A 158 -6.04 -8.96 38.03
N ALA A 159 -6.65 -10.02 38.58
CA ALA A 159 -7.86 -10.64 38.02
C ALA A 159 -9.06 -9.69 37.98
N LYS A 160 -9.20 -8.76 38.94
CA LYS A 160 -10.25 -7.71 38.90
C LYS A 160 -10.12 -6.79 37.69
N VAL A 161 -8.90 -6.54 37.24
CA VAL A 161 -8.60 -5.67 36.10
C VAL A 161 -8.69 -6.44 34.78
N THR A 162 -8.05 -7.61 34.71
CA THR A 162 -7.91 -8.39 33.47
C THR A 162 -9.13 -9.24 33.15
N GLY A 163 -9.89 -9.69 34.15
CA GLY A 163 -10.93 -10.71 33.96
C GLY A 163 -10.34 -12.12 33.82
N ASP A 164 -11.10 -13.05 33.22
CA ASP A 164 -10.66 -14.45 33.07
C ASP A 164 -9.67 -14.62 31.91
N ILE A 165 -8.37 -14.63 32.25
CA ILE A 165 -7.27 -14.78 31.28
C ILE A 165 -7.13 -16.22 30.71
N ARG A 166 -7.91 -17.19 31.19
CA ARG A 166 -7.84 -18.59 30.72
C ARG A 166 -8.74 -18.82 29.51
N GLU A 167 -9.92 -18.20 29.53
CA GLU A 167 -10.91 -18.27 28.46
C GLU A 167 -10.73 -17.11 27.47
N ASN A 168 -10.25 -15.95 27.93
CA ASN A 168 -9.94 -14.80 27.10
C ASN A 168 -8.43 -14.61 26.96
N THR A 169 -7.91 -14.95 25.79
CA THR A 169 -6.55 -14.59 25.38
C THR A 169 -6.49 -13.08 25.16
N LEU A 170 -6.06 -12.33 26.19
CA LEU A 170 -5.92 -10.87 26.15
C LEU A 170 -4.55 -10.42 25.64
N VAL A 171 -3.67 -11.36 25.32
CA VAL A 171 -2.32 -11.10 24.81
C VAL A 171 -2.27 -11.51 23.34
N PRO A 172 -2.09 -10.56 22.39
CA PRO A 172 -1.82 -10.88 21.00
C PRO A 172 -0.58 -11.78 20.88
N ASP A 173 -0.71 -12.91 20.20
CA ASP A 173 0.35 -13.92 20.05
C ASP A 173 1.09 -13.81 18.71
N GLN A 174 0.42 -13.28 17.69
CA GLN A 174 1.01 -13.09 16.36
C GLN A 174 1.38 -11.62 16.14
N VAL A 175 2.62 -11.30 16.49
CA VAL A 175 3.18 -9.94 16.43
C VAL A 175 4.32 -9.78 15.41
N VAL A 176 4.95 -10.86 14.95
CA VAL A 176 6.07 -10.79 14.00
C VAL A 176 5.62 -11.09 12.58
N PHE A 177 5.91 -10.18 11.66
CA PHE A 177 5.55 -10.29 10.24
C PHE A 177 6.78 -10.06 9.35
N ARG A 178 6.92 -10.86 8.29
CA ARG A 178 8.02 -10.76 7.33
C ARG A 178 7.61 -9.97 6.10
N HIS A 179 8.57 -9.26 5.53
CA HIS A 179 8.40 -8.55 4.26
C HIS A 179 9.18 -9.22 3.16
N ASN A 180 8.48 -9.59 2.09
CA ASN A 180 9.13 -10.10 0.89
C ASN A 180 9.15 -9.06 -0.23
N ALA A 181 8.21 -8.11 -0.24
CA ALA A 181 8.23 -7.02 -1.20
C ALA A 181 7.47 -5.81 -0.64
N TYR A 182 8.00 -4.61 -0.85
CA TYR A 182 7.35 -3.36 -0.44
C TYR A 182 7.82 -2.16 -1.23
N TRP A 183 7.04 -1.08 -1.17
CA TRP A 183 7.43 0.25 -1.59
C TRP A 183 7.49 1.18 -0.38
N THR A 184 8.38 2.16 -0.42
CA THR A 184 8.46 3.25 0.55
C THR A 184 8.55 4.62 -0.12
N SER A 185 7.99 5.66 0.52
CA SER A 185 8.11 7.07 0.10
C SER A 185 9.53 7.64 0.27
N HIS A 186 10.37 7.00 1.08
CA HIS A 186 11.75 7.41 1.31
C HIS A 186 12.52 7.60 -0.02
N PHE A 187 13.36 8.64 -0.05
CA PHE A 187 14.20 9.00 -1.20
C PHE A 187 13.44 9.24 -2.52
N GLY A 188 12.17 9.66 -2.45
CA GLY A 188 11.34 9.96 -3.62
C GLY A 188 10.65 8.73 -4.22
N GLY A 189 10.63 7.62 -3.49
CA GLY A 189 9.99 6.38 -3.92
C GLY A 189 11.01 5.29 -4.22
N LEU A 190 10.91 4.19 -3.48
CA LEU A 190 11.80 3.05 -3.62
C LEU A 190 11.02 1.75 -3.50
N TYR A 191 11.32 0.80 -4.38
CA TYR A 191 10.75 -0.54 -4.36
C TYR A 191 11.82 -1.55 -3.93
N VAL A 192 11.46 -2.45 -3.03
CA VAL A 192 12.29 -3.58 -2.60
C VAL A 192 11.55 -4.87 -2.91
N PHE A 193 12.24 -5.80 -3.56
CA PHE A 193 11.80 -7.16 -3.80
C PHE A 193 12.85 -8.11 -3.24
N ILE A 194 12.52 -8.84 -2.19
CA ILE A 194 13.38 -9.80 -1.50
C ILE A 194 13.06 -11.18 -2.05
N ASP A 195 13.80 -11.60 -3.08
CA ASP A 195 13.74 -12.95 -3.66
C ASP A 195 14.74 -13.88 -2.91
N PRO A 196 14.58 -15.21 -2.99
CA PRO A 196 15.44 -16.16 -2.26
C PRO A 196 16.95 -16.01 -2.53
N ASP A 197 17.31 -15.64 -3.75
CA ASP A 197 18.71 -15.55 -4.19
C ASP A 197 19.27 -14.12 -4.16
N VAL A 198 18.44 -13.12 -4.43
CA VAL A 198 18.86 -11.73 -4.63
C VAL A 198 17.78 -10.75 -4.19
N THR A 199 18.16 -9.71 -3.47
CA THR A 199 17.25 -8.59 -3.21
C THR A 199 17.37 -7.57 -4.34
N THR A 200 16.26 -7.18 -4.96
CA THR A 200 16.24 -6.17 -6.01
C THR A 200 15.65 -4.87 -5.49
N VAL A 201 16.42 -3.79 -5.61
CA VAL A 201 16.02 -2.42 -5.26
C VAL A 201 15.82 -1.61 -6.53
N ILE A 202 14.66 -0.95 -6.66
CA ILE A 202 14.32 -0.11 -7.80
C ILE A 202 14.00 1.30 -7.30
N CYS A 203 14.83 2.28 -7.64
CA CYS A 203 14.69 3.67 -7.18
C CYS A 203 15.35 4.67 -8.14
N ASP A 204 15.27 5.96 -7.81
CA ASP A 204 16.07 6.98 -8.49
C ASP A 204 17.56 6.81 -8.14
N PRO A 205 18.50 6.85 -9.12
CA PRO A 205 19.93 6.75 -8.87
C PRO A 205 20.52 7.82 -7.93
N THR A 206 19.81 8.92 -7.67
CA THR A 206 20.25 9.94 -6.71
C THR A 206 19.96 9.56 -5.26
N ALA A 207 19.27 8.44 -4.99
CA ALA A 207 19.00 7.98 -3.65
C ALA A 207 20.30 7.66 -2.87
N PRO A 208 20.43 8.07 -1.59
CA PRO A 208 21.56 7.71 -0.74
C PRO A 208 21.74 6.19 -0.65
N GLY A 209 22.97 5.70 -0.83
CA GLY A 209 23.25 4.26 -0.77
C GLY A 209 23.00 3.49 -2.08
N PHE A 210 22.60 4.15 -3.17
CA PHE A 210 22.44 3.49 -4.47
C PHE A 210 23.74 2.81 -4.92
N ARG A 211 23.70 1.48 -5.12
CA ARG A 211 24.86 0.64 -5.46
C ARG A 211 25.98 0.61 -4.41
N ARG A 212 25.65 0.82 -3.13
CA ARG A 212 26.62 0.73 -2.04
C ARG A 212 26.81 -0.71 -1.54
N SER A 213 25.76 -1.53 -1.53
CA SER A 213 25.81 -2.93 -1.08
C SER A 213 26.61 -3.84 -2.03
N ARG A 214 26.91 -5.05 -1.54
CA ARG A 214 27.60 -6.09 -2.32
C ARG A 214 26.75 -6.50 -3.55
N PRO A 215 27.30 -6.45 -4.77
CA PRO A 215 26.55 -6.76 -6.01
C PRO A 215 25.92 -8.14 -6.07
N TRP A 216 26.45 -9.09 -5.29
CA TRP A 216 26.02 -10.49 -5.25
C TRP A 216 24.78 -10.71 -4.37
N GLN A 217 24.46 -9.75 -3.49
CA GLN A 217 23.33 -9.84 -2.56
C GLN A 217 22.20 -8.89 -2.98
N VAL A 218 22.55 -7.73 -3.54
CA VAL A 218 21.58 -6.68 -3.89
C VAL A 218 21.77 -6.23 -5.34
N SER A 219 20.70 -6.32 -6.11
CA SER A 219 20.58 -5.81 -7.48
C SER A 219 19.93 -4.44 -7.47
N TYR A 220 20.63 -3.42 -7.99
CA TYR A 220 20.13 -2.06 -8.08
C TYR A 220 19.67 -1.72 -9.50
N LEU A 221 18.38 -1.45 -9.66
CA LEU A 221 17.77 -0.99 -10.91
C LEU A 221 17.35 0.47 -10.80
N SER A 222 17.56 1.23 -11.87
CA SER A 222 17.08 2.61 -11.94
C SER A 222 15.65 2.64 -12.42
N LEU A 223 14.80 3.46 -11.78
CA LEU A 223 13.47 3.81 -12.32
C LEU A 223 13.56 4.49 -13.69
N ARG A 224 14.72 5.04 -14.06
CA ARG A 224 14.98 5.66 -15.38
C ARG A 224 15.35 4.64 -16.47
N ASP A 225 15.48 3.35 -16.15
CA ASP A 225 15.78 2.26 -17.09
C ASP A 225 14.58 1.28 -17.18
N PRO A 226 13.51 1.63 -17.92
CA PRO A 226 12.33 0.78 -18.05
C PRO A 226 12.66 -0.59 -18.65
N ALA A 227 13.70 -0.69 -19.49
CA ALA A 227 14.09 -1.94 -20.12
C ALA A 227 14.62 -2.96 -19.09
N ARG A 228 15.47 -2.52 -18.15
CA ARG A 228 15.97 -3.37 -17.07
C ARG A 228 14.86 -3.75 -16.08
N VAL A 229 14.03 -2.80 -15.68
CA VAL A 229 12.92 -3.05 -14.76
C VAL A 229 11.94 -4.05 -15.37
N PHE A 230 11.58 -3.88 -16.64
CA PHE A 230 10.73 -4.83 -17.34
C PHE A 230 11.35 -6.24 -17.38
N ARG A 231 12.64 -6.35 -17.72
CA ARG A 231 13.34 -7.66 -17.75
C ARG A 231 13.32 -8.34 -16.39
N PHE A 232 13.56 -7.61 -15.32
CA PHE A 232 13.47 -8.14 -13.96
C PHE A 232 12.09 -8.72 -13.69
N LEU A 233 11.03 -7.91 -13.82
CA LEU A 233 9.65 -8.34 -13.53
C LEU A 233 9.22 -9.52 -14.42
N ALA A 234 9.64 -9.54 -15.69
CA ALA A 234 9.39 -10.66 -16.59
C ALA A 234 10.13 -11.93 -16.15
N SER A 235 11.43 -11.83 -15.84
CA SER A 235 12.27 -12.96 -15.44
C SER A 235 11.87 -13.59 -14.11
N THR A 236 11.30 -12.82 -13.21
CA THR A 236 10.78 -13.31 -11.92
C THR A 236 9.31 -13.73 -11.98
N GLY A 237 8.69 -13.75 -13.16
CA GLY A 237 7.30 -14.20 -13.32
C GLY A 237 6.24 -13.26 -12.72
N ARG A 238 6.58 -11.99 -12.46
CA ARG A 238 5.68 -10.98 -11.87
C ARG A 238 4.72 -10.34 -12.88
N LEU A 239 4.94 -10.54 -14.18
CA LEU A 239 4.11 -9.95 -15.25
C LEU A 239 3.15 -10.97 -15.87
N ASP A 240 1.90 -10.54 -16.11
CA ASP A 240 0.98 -11.19 -17.04
C ASP A 240 1.23 -10.62 -18.44
N LEU A 241 1.81 -11.46 -19.31
CA LEU A 241 2.14 -11.06 -20.68
C LEU A 241 0.87 -10.87 -21.54
N PRO A 242 0.93 -10.02 -22.59
CA PRO A 242 -0.22 -9.71 -23.44
C PRO A 242 -0.76 -10.92 -24.18
N ARG A 243 -1.94 -11.38 -23.75
CA ARG A 243 -2.70 -12.48 -24.36
C ARG A 243 -4.15 -12.07 -24.55
N ALA A 244 -4.75 -12.48 -25.66
CA ALA A 244 -6.14 -12.15 -26.00
C ALA A 244 -7.12 -12.59 -24.90
N SER A 245 -6.83 -13.73 -24.25
CA SER A 245 -7.68 -14.35 -23.23
C SER A 245 -8.10 -13.43 -22.07
N TRP A 246 -7.24 -12.49 -21.68
CA TRP A 246 -7.54 -11.52 -20.62
C TRP A 246 -7.68 -10.10 -21.16
N MET A 247 -6.88 -9.71 -22.15
CA MET A 247 -6.87 -8.32 -22.65
C MET A 247 -8.16 -7.92 -23.36
N GLU A 248 -8.73 -8.81 -24.18
CA GLU A 248 -9.95 -8.49 -24.94
C GLU A 248 -11.17 -8.44 -24.02
N LYS A 249 -11.27 -9.38 -23.07
CA LYS A 249 -12.33 -9.38 -22.05
C LYS A 249 -12.32 -8.12 -21.19
N ALA A 250 -11.13 -7.58 -20.94
CA ALA A 250 -10.92 -6.41 -20.11
C ALA A 250 -11.03 -5.07 -20.87
N ASP A 251 -11.10 -5.10 -22.21
CA ASP A 251 -10.93 -3.94 -23.10
C ASP A 251 -9.67 -3.11 -22.77
N TYR A 252 -8.60 -3.79 -22.34
CA TYR A 252 -7.45 -3.18 -21.67
C TYR A 252 -6.70 -2.17 -22.54
N LEU A 253 -6.49 -2.52 -23.82
CA LEU A 253 -5.77 -1.66 -24.77
C LEU A 253 -6.61 -0.45 -25.19
N GLU A 254 -7.92 -0.64 -25.38
CA GLU A 254 -8.84 0.45 -25.72
C GLU A 254 -8.96 1.44 -24.56
N HIS A 255 -9.05 0.93 -23.33
CA HIS A 255 -9.07 1.74 -22.11
C HIS A 255 -7.88 2.71 -22.07
N ARG A 256 -6.66 2.19 -22.21
CA ARG A 256 -5.43 3.01 -22.20
C ARG A 256 -5.35 3.95 -23.40
N ALA A 257 -5.72 3.48 -24.59
CA ALA A 257 -5.76 4.32 -25.78
C ALA A 257 -6.71 5.51 -25.59
N GLY A 258 -7.88 5.28 -24.98
CA GLY A 258 -8.87 6.32 -24.69
C GLY A 258 -8.39 7.39 -23.72
N LEU A 259 -7.59 7.02 -22.71
CA LEU A 259 -6.96 7.97 -21.77
C LEU A 259 -5.86 8.78 -22.48
N ILE A 260 -4.98 8.12 -23.24
CA ILE A 260 -3.90 8.78 -23.99
C ILE A 260 -4.46 9.81 -24.99
N VAL A 261 -5.51 9.48 -25.73
CA VAL A 261 -6.09 10.45 -26.70
C VAL A 261 -6.64 11.66 -25.98
N ARG A 262 -7.31 11.49 -24.83
CA ARG A 262 -7.84 12.63 -24.06
C ARG A 262 -6.74 13.48 -23.44
N GLU A 263 -5.67 12.86 -22.96
CA GLU A 263 -4.44 13.55 -22.53
C GLU A 263 -3.88 14.40 -23.68
N LEU A 264 -3.79 13.84 -24.89
CA LEU A 264 -3.31 14.54 -26.08
C LEU A 264 -4.23 15.71 -26.49
N VAL A 265 -5.54 15.52 -26.45
CA VAL A 265 -6.51 16.61 -26.72
C VAL A 265 -6.32 17.74 -25.71
N HIS A 266 -6.25 17.40 -24.41
CA HIS A 266 -6.04 18.36 -23.33
C HIS A 266 -4.73 19.13 -23.49
N ARG A 267 -3.63 18.43 -23.79
CA ARG A 267 -2.32 19.06 -24.02
C ARG A 267 -2.35 20.09 -25.15
N LYS A 268 -3.11 19.82 -26.22
CA LYS A 268 -3.27 20.77 -27.33
C LYS A 268 -4.21 21.93 -26.98
N ASN A 269 -5.30 21.65 -26.28
CA ASN A 269 -6.33 22.61 -25.91
C ASN A 269 -6.69 22.50 -24.42
N PRO A 270 -5.92 23.10 -23.49
CA PRO A 270 -6.11 22.88 -22.05
C PRO A 270 -7.46 23.38 -21.49
N LYS A 271 -8.17 24.23 -22.23
CA LYS A 271 -9.49 24.75 -21.84
C LYS A 271 -10.65 23.90 -22.36
N GLN A 272 -10.37 22.92 -23.21
CA GLN A 272 -11.40 22.08 -23.82
C GLN A 272 -11.87 21.02 -22.82
N ASP A 273 -13.18 20.91 -22.63
CA ASP A 273 -13.74 19.82 -21.87
C ASP A 273 -13.56 18.49 -22.63
N VAL A 274 -12.73 17.61 -22.08
CA VAL A 274 -12.41 16.30 -22.63
C VAL A 274 -13.40 15.20 -22.23
N GLY A 275 -14.20 15.43 -21.18
CA GLY A 275 -15.13 14.44 -20.63
C GLY A 275 -16.33 14.20 -21.55
N GLY A 276 -16.83 15.26 -22.17
CA GLY A 276 -17.99 15.22 -23.07
C GLY A 276 -17.69 14.91 -24.54
N LEU A 277 -16.44 14.58 -24.89
CA LEU A 277 -16.06 14.35 -26.29
C LEU A 277 -16.63 13.03 -26.80
N ASP A 278 -17.47 13.13 -27.83
CA ASP A 278 -18.03 11.96 -28.49
C ASP A 278 -16.98 11.21 -29.33
N ARG A 279 -17.29 9.95 -29.64
CA ARG A 279 -16.37 9.06 -30.38
C ARG A 279 -16.10 9.56 -31.81
N VAL A 280 -17.09 10.16 -32.47
CA VAL A 280 -16.97 10.65 -33.86
C VAL A 280 -16.03 11.84 -33.89
N TRP A 281 -16.19 12.78 -32.96
CA TRP A 281 -15.31 13.92 -32.78
C TRP A 281 -13.88 13.48 -32.50
N LEU A 282 -13.68 12.51 -31.60
CA LEU A 282 -12.34 11.98 -31.33
C LEU A 282 -11.70 11.39 -32.59
N GLN A 283 -12.45 10.66 -33.42
CA GLN A 283 -11.94 10.14 -34.70
C GLN A 283 -11.55 11.27 -35.67
N SER A 284 -12.43 12.26 -35.86
CA SER A 284 -12.12 13.43 -36.70
C SER A 284 -10.90 14.20 -36.18
N TRP A 285 -10.77 14.36 -34.86
CA TRP A 285 -9.63 15.01 -34.24
C TRP A 285 -8.34 14.18 -34.45
N LEU A 286 -8.40 12.86 -34.32
CA LEU A 286 -7.24 12.00 -34.58
C LEU A 286 -6.71 12.17 -36.00
N HIS A 287 -7.59 12.21 -37.00
CA HIS A 287 -7.21 12.44 -38.39
C HIS A 287 -6.61 13.84 -38.60
N ALA A 288 -7.21 14.88 -38.01
CA ALA A 288 -6.73 16.25 -38.11
C ALA A 288 -5.39 16.51 -37.38
N ASN A 289 -4.99 15.61 -36.47
CA ASN A 289 -3.81 15.76 -35.61
C ASN A 289 -2.80 14.62 -35.77
N ALA A 290 -2.81 13.94 -36.92
CA ALA A 290 -2.00 12.74 -37.17
C ALA A 290 -0.52 12.92 -36.84
N ASP A 291 0.09 14.07 -37.18
CA ASP A 291 1.51 14.34 -36.91
C ASP A 291 1.83 14.32 -35.41
N MET A 292 0.99 14.95 -34.58
CA MET A 292 1.16 14.98 -33.13
C MET A 292 0.99 13.59 -32.51
N ILE A 293 0.07 12.79 -33.05
CA ILE A 293 -0.21 11.43 -32.58
C ILE A 293 0.91 10.47 -32.96
N ASN A 294 1.45 10.61 -34.17
CA ASN A 294 2.59 9.83 -34.63
C ASN A 294 3.88 10.18 -33.88
N ALA A 295 4.06 11.46 -33.54
CA ALA A 295 5.19 11.92 -32.72
C ALA A 295 5.14 11.34 -31.29
N ASP A 296 3.95 11.24 -30.69
CA ASP A 296 3.76 10.59 -29.38
C ASP A 296 3.94 9.06 -29.47
N GLY A 297 3.37 8.44 -30.51
CA GLY A 297 3.56 7.03 -30.84
C GLY A 297 2.77 6.04 -29.98
N ARG A 298 2.32 6.39 -28.78
CA ARG A 298 1.60 5.48 -27.86
C ARG A 298 0.26 5.02 -28.43
N PHE A 299 -0.54 5.94 -28.95
CA PHE A 299 -1.86 5.60 -29.53
C PHE A 299 -1.76 4.75 -30.82
N PRO A 300 -0.91 5.08 -31.82
CA PRO A 300 -0.69 4.21 -32.97
C PRO A 300 -0.21 2.81 -32.57
N PHE A 301 0.71 2.73 -31.59
CA PHE A 301 1.20 1.47 -31.05
C PHE A 301 0.08 0.62 -30.43
N LEU A 302 -0.74 1.19 -29.54
CA LEU A 302 -1.85 0.46 -28.92
C LEU A 302 -2.88 -0.03 -29.95
N ASN A 303 -3.15 0.75 -30.99
CA ASN A 303 -4.03 0.30 -32.08
C ASN A 303 -3.42 -0.81 -32.93
N ALA A 304 -2.10 -0.76 -33.17
CA ALA A 304 -1.39 -1.84 -33.87
C ALA A 304 -1.38 -3.12 -33.03
N ALA A 305 -1.06 -3.00 -31.74
CA ALA A 305 -1.11 -4.07 -30.76
C ALA A 305 -2.51 -4.70 -30.69
N LYS A 306 -3.59 -3.91 -30.67
CA LYS A 306 -4.96 -4.42 -30.70
C LYS A 306 -5.25 -5.28 -31.94
N ARG A 307 -4.80 -4.84 -33.12
CA ARG A 307 -4.98 -5.60 -34.38
C ARG A 307 -4.15 -6.88 -34.39
N GLU A 308 -2.90 -6.81 -33.96
CA GLU A 308 -2.00 -7.97 -33.89
C GLU A 308 -2.53 -9.01 -32.89
N LEU A 309 -3.01 -8.57 -31.73
CA LEU A 309 -3.60 -9.42 -30.72
C LEU A 309 -4.86 -10.15 -31.24
N ALA A 310 -5.72 -9.45 -31.97
CA ALA A 310 -6.90 -10.05 -32.59
C ALA A 310 -6.56 -11.08 -33.70
N GLN A 311 -5.39 -10.96 -34.33
CA GLN A 311 -4.94 -11.88 -35.39
C GLN A 311 -4.15 -13.08 -34.84
N LEU A 312 -3.25 -12.85 -33.89
CA LEU A 312 -2.26 -13.84 -33.42
C LEU A 312 -2.57 -14.38 -32.01
N GLY A 313 -3.50 -13.75 -31.27
CA GLY A 313 -3.87 -14.11 -29.90
C GLY A 313 -2.84 -13.69 -28.83
N HIS A 314 -1.68 -13.17 -29.21
CA HIS A 314 -0.60 -12.72 -28.32
C HIS A 314 0.22 -11.61 -28.98
N LEU A 315 1.01 -10.89 -28.17
CA LEU A 315 2.03 -9.95 -28.67
C LEU A 315 3.43 -10.45 -28.32
N ARG A 316 4.39 -10.24 -29.21
CA ARG A 316 5.80 -10.54 -28.96
C ARG A 316 6.47 -9.38 -28.23
N VAL A 317 6.43 -9.43 -26.89
CA VAL A 317 6.89 -8.30 -26.06
C VAL A 317 8.37 -7.94 -26.25
N ASP A 318 9.20 -8.90 -26.62
CA ASP A 318 10.62 -8.65 -26.89
C ASP A 318 10.86 -7.76 -28.11
N GLU A 319 9.94 -7.78 -29.08
CA GLU A 319 9.97 -6.93 -30.28
C GLU A 319 9.41 -5.51 -30.00
N ILE A 320 8.76 -5.30 -28.85
CA ILE A 320 8.20 -4.02 -28.45
C ILE A 320 9.29 -3.11 -27.89
N ARG A 321 9.27 -1.84 -28.31
CA ARG A 321 10.15 -0.77 -27.79
C ARG A 321 10.03 -0.70 -26.26
N SER A 322 11.16 -0.60 -25.56
CA SER A 322 11.21 -0.81 -24.10
C SER A 322 10.31 0.11 -23.29
N ASP A 323 10.13 1.34 -23.74
CA ASP A 323 9.27 2.36 -23.14
C ASP A 323 7.77 2.09 -23.34
N PHE A 324 7.40 1.25 -24.31
CA PHE A 324 6.00 0.88 -24.59
C PHE A 324 5.58 -0.46 -23.98
N ARG A 325 6.53 -1.25 -23.47
CA ARG A 325 6.23 -2.60 -22.92
C ARG A 325 5.25 -2.54 -21.76
N PHE A 326 5.37 -1.55 -20.87
CA PHE A 326 4.47 -1.37 -19.74
C PHE A 326 3.05 -0.99 -20.14
N LEU A 327 2.83 -0.51 -21.37
CA LEU A 327 1.49 -0.21 -21.89
C LEU A 327 0.65 -1.46 -22.11
N VAL A 328 1.29 -2.62 -22.29
CA VAL A 328 0.65 -3.89 -22.70
C VAL A 328 0.87 -5.04 -21.69
N VAL A 329 1.16 -4.72 -20.44
CA VAL A 329 1.27 -5.73 -19.37
C VAL A 329 0.59 -5.24 -18.10
N ARG A 330 0.19 -6.20 -17.27
CA ARG A 330 -0.20 -5.99 -15.88
C ARG A 330 0.62 -6.91 -14.98
N ALA A 331 0.51 -6.74 -13.67
CA ALA A 331 1.04 -7.74 -12.76
C ALA A 331 0.31 -9.07 -12.93
N LYS A 332 1.03 -10.18 -12.71
CA LYS A 332 0.45 -11.52 -12.73
C LYS A 332 -0.51 -11.68 -11.55
N PRO A 333 -1.81 -11.94 -11.76
CA PRO A 333 -2.81 -11.80 -10.69
C PRO A 333 -2.63 -12.77 -9.52
N ASP A 334 -2.12 -13.97 -9.79
CA ASP A 334 -1.85 -15.03 -8.81
C ASP A 334 -0.49 -14.86 -8.09
N HIS A 335 0.29 -13.84 -8.43
CA HIS A 335 1.58 -13.60 -7.80
C HIS A 335 1.42 -12.84 -6.47
N PRO A 336 2.12 -13.20 -5.39
CA PRO A 336 2.01 -12.51 -4.09
C PRO A 336 2.29 -11.00 -4.20
N ASP A 337 3.25 -10.61 -5.04
CA ASP A 337 3.61 -9.21 -5.27
C ASP A 337 2.74 -8.47 -6.30
N ALA A 338 1.56 -8.98 -6.68
CA ALA A 338 0.75 -8.41 -7.75
C ALA A 338 0.41 -6.92 -7.52
N TRP A 339 0.06 -6.56 -6.29
CA TRP A 339 -0.25 -5.18 -5.90
C TRP A 339 0.96 -4.24 -6.06
N LEU A 340 2.12 -4.64 -5.53
CA LEU A 340 3.35 -3.85 -5.63
C LEU A 340 3.84 -3.74 -7.08
N THR A 341 3.70 -4.83 -7.85
CA THR A 341 4.06 -4.85 -9.26
C THR A 341 3.18 -3.91 -10.07
N ASN A 342 1.86 -3.91 -9.85
CA ASN A 342 0.96 -2.95 -10.51
C ASN A 342 1.24 -1.51 -10.09
N ARG A 343 1.63 -1.28 -8.82
CA ARG A 343 2.10 0.03 -8.34
C ARG A 343 3.31 0.49 -9.17
N LEU A 344 4.33 -0.37 -9.32
CA LEU A 344 5.52 -0.06 -10.12
C LEU A 344 5.19 0.16 -11.61
N ILE A 345 4.30 -0.65 -12.19
CA ILE A 345 3.86 -0.47 -13.59
C ILE A 345 3.18 0.90 -13.77
N SER A 346 2.40 1.35 -12.78
CA SER A 346 1.71 2.65 -12.84
C SER A 346 2.68 3.85 -12.88
N ASP A 347 3.91 3.69 -12.37
CA ASP A 347 4.95 4.72 -12.47
C ASP A 347 5.41 4.91 -13.92
N PHE A 348 5.48 3.83 -14.69
CA PHE A 348 5.85 3.85 -16.12
C PHE A 348 4.71 4.22 -17.06
N VAL A 349 3.46 4.29 -16.56
CA VAL A 349 2.28 4.64 -17.36
C VAL A 349 1.48 5.78 -16.70
N PRO A 350 2.05 7.00 -16.62
CA PRO A 350 1.39 8.14 -15.96
C PRO A 350 0.07 8.57 -16.60
N SER A 351 -0.12 8.28 -17.90
CA SER A 351 -1.37 8.56 -18.61
C SER A 351 -2.56 7.77 -18.07
N ASP A 352 -2.30 6.64 -17.40
CA ASP A 352 -3.32 5.79 -16.77
C ASP A 352 -3.50 6.21 -15.30
N PHE A 353 -4.12 7.38 -15.10
CA PHE A 353 -4.37 7.91 -13.76
C PHE A 353 -5.31 7.03 -12.93
N LEU A 354 -6.10 6.16 -13.57
CA LEU A 354 -6.94 5.17 -12.90
C LEU A 354 -6.07 4.10 -12.23
N SER A 355 -5.10 3.54 -12.97
CA SER A 355 -4.10 2.63 -12.42
C SER A 355 -3.33 3.27 -11.27
N ARG A 356 -2.88 4.53 -11.44
CA ARG A 356 -2.21 5.28 -10.37
C ARG A 356 -3.11 5.45 -9.14
N TYR A 357 -4.36 5.84 -9.30
CA TYR A 357 -5.28 5.97 -8.17
C TYR A 357 -5.49 4.65 -7.41
N VAL A 358 -5.55 3.53 -8.13
CA VAL A 358 -5.75 2.20 -7.53
C VAL A 358 -4.50 1.71 -6.78
N PHE A 359 -3.32 1.80 -7.40
CA PHE A 359 -2.11 1.14 -6.88
C PHE A 359 -1.08 2.09 -6.27
N ASN A 360 -0.99 3.33 -6.77
CA ASN A 360 -0.04 4.36 -6.34
C ASN A 360 -0.76 5.68 -5.97
N LYS A 361 -1.53 5.67 -4.87
CA LYS A 361 -2.24 6.86 -4.40
C LYS A 361 -1.32 8.05 -4.15
N GLN A 362 -0.14 7.83 -3.58
CA GLN A 362 0.83 8.89 -3.32
C GLN A 362 1.26 9.56 -4.63
N GLY A 363 1.62 8.78 -5.66
CA GLY A 363 1.94 9.30 -6.98
C GLY A 363 0.77 10.01 -7.65
N PHE A 364 -0.44 9.43 -7.56
CA PHE A 364 -1.65 10.05 -8.08
C PHE A 364 -1.90 11.44 -7.48
N TYR A 365 -1.82 11.59 -6.15
CA TYR A 365 -2.08 12.88 -5.51
C TYR A 365 -1.00 13.92 -5.83
N ALA A 366 0.26 13.49 -5.99
CA ALA A 366 1.34 14.36 -6.46
C ALA A 366 1.07 14.89 -7.88
N ASP A 367 0.63 14.04 -8.80
CA ASP A 367 0.24 14.46 -10.15
C ASP A 367 -0.99 15.37 -10.11
N TYR A 368 -2.02 14.97 -9.36
CA TYR A 368 -3.31 15.66 -9.27
C TYR A 368 -3.17 17.10 -8.77
N ALA A 369 -2.25 17.34 -7.83
CA ALA A 369 -1.96 18.67 -7.32
C ALA A 369 -1.38 19.62 -8.38
N GLN A 370 -0.78 19.08 -9.45
CA GLN A 370 -0.20 19.86 -10.55
C GLN A 370 -1.16 20.07 -11.73
N PHE A 371 -2.26 19.33 -11.77
CA PHE A 371 -3.25 19.43 -12.84
C PHE A 371 -4.03 20.75 -12.79
N ASP A 372 -4.37 21.28 -13.97
CA ASP A 372 -5.31 22.39 -14.06
C ASP A 372 -6.75 21.94 -13.74
N ALA A 373 -7.61 22.90 -13.42
CA ALA A 373 -8.98 22.64 -12.97
C ALA A 373 -9.84 21.85 -13.98
N VAL A 374 -9.59 22.01 -15.30
CA VAL A 374 -10.35 21.30 -16.33
C VAL A 374 -9.98 19.82 -16.32
N TRP A 375 -8.69 19.53 -16.26
CA TRP A 375 -8.20 18.15 -16.19
C TRP A 375 -8.53 17.47 -14.86
N GLN A 376 -8.43 18.19 -13.73
CA GLN A 376 -8.85 17.68 -12.42
C GLN A 376 -10.31 17.21 -12.43
N ARG A 377 -11.21 18.02 -13.01
CA ARG A 377 -12.62 17.66 -13.15
C ARG A 377 -12.79 16.39 -13.98
N TYR A 378 -12.14 16.29 -15.13
CA TYR A 378 -12.19 15.10 -15.98
C TYR A 378 -11.70 13.84 -15.25
N VAL A 379 -10.58 13.94 -14.54
CA VAL A 379 -9.99 12.85 -13.75
C VAL A 379 -10.97 12.37 -12.67
N VAL A 380 -11.56 13.31 -11.92
CA VAL A 380 -12.54 12.99 -10.87
C VAL A 380 -13.81 12.37 -11.43
N ASP A 381 -14.36 12.93 -12.51
CA ASP A 381 -15.58 12.42 -13.15
C ASP A 381 -15.36 11.02 -13.74
N THR A 382 -14.17 10.78 -14.32
CA THR A 382 -13.78 9.45 -14.79
C THR A 382 -13.62 8.47 -13.63
N LEU A 383 -12.95 8.85 -12.54
CA LEU A 383 -12.80 7.99 -11.35
C LEU A 383 -14.16 7.59 -10.76
N LYS A 384 -15.10 8.54 -10.67
CA LYS A 384 -16.45 8.31 -10.15
C LYS A 384 -17.26 7.35 -11.02
N SER A 385 -17.19 7.50 -12.33
CA SER A 385 -17.97 6.71 -13.29
C SER A 385 -17.36 5.35 -13.65
N THR A 386 -16.09 5.12 -13.31
CA THR A 386 -15.37 3.88 -13.65
C THR A 386 -14.99 3.05 -12.43
N TYR A 387 -14.05 3.53 -11.61
CA TYR A 387 -13.49 2.76 -10.50
C TYR A 387 -14.36 2.84 -9.23
N LEU A 388 -14.80 4.04 -8.86
CA LEU A 388 -15.52 4.23 -7.58
C LEU A 388 -16.96 3.69 -7.62
N SER A 389 -17.54 3.51 -8.81
CA SER A 389 -18.85 2.88 -8.99
C SER A 389 -18.83 1.37 -8.76
N ASP A 390 -17.72 0.70 -9.08
CA ASP A 390 -17.54 -0.75 -8.92
C ASP A 390 -16.05 -1.07 -8.77
N LYS A 391 -15.55 -0.97 -7.53
CA LYS A 391 -14.12 -1.14 -7.23
C LYS A 391 -13.65 -2.57 -7.50
N ASP A 392 -14.47 -3.56 -7.14
CA ASP A 392 -14.11 -4.97 -7.19
C ASP A 392 -14.19 -5.45 -8.64
N GLY A 393 -15.27 -5.11 -9.35
CA GLY A 393 -15.41 -5.44 -10.76
C GLY A 393 -14.37 -4.76 -11.63
N PHE A 394 -13.97 -3.52 -11.32
CA PHE A 394 -12.88 -2.85 -12.04
C PHE A 394 -11.53 -3.59 -11.86
N ARG A 395 -11.19 -3.97 -10.62
CA ARG A 395 -9.97 -4.70 -10.28
C ARG A 395 -9.94 -6.09 -10.89
N ALA A 396 -11.02 -6.85 -10.76
CA ALA A 396 -11.16 -8.18 -11.35
C ALA A 396 -11.07 -8.12 -12.88
N ARG A 397 -11.77 -7.19 -13.52
CA ARG A 397 -11.79 -7.05 -14.99
C ARG A 397 -10.42 -6.70 -15.56
N LEU A 398 -9.81 -5.60 -15.10
CA LEU A 398 -8.56 -5.09 -15.70
C LEU A 398 -7.31 -5.79 -15.16
N TYR A 399 -7.31 -6.15 -13.88
CA TYR A 399 -6.11 -6.63 -13.20
C TYR A 399 -6.21 -8.09 -12.73
N GLY A 400 -7.38 -8.73 -12.83
CA GLY A 400 -7.57 -10.11 -12.39
C GLY A 400 -7.45 -10.28 -10.87
N LEU A 401 -7.48 -9.16 -10.12
CA LEU A 401 -7.37 -9.18 -8.67
C LEU A 401 -8.76 -9.38 -8.07
N GLU A 402 -8.88 -10.43 -7.28
CA GLU A 402 -10.03 -10.72 -6.44
C GLU A 402 -9.62 -10.41 -4.99
N ASP A 403 -10.51 -9.78 -4.24
CA ASP A 403 -10.26 -9.33 -2.87
C ASP A 403 -10.30 -10.46 -1.83
#